data_AF-A0A8J8WAU9-F1
#
_entry.id   AF-A0A8J8WAU9-F1
#
_cell.length_a   1.000
_cell.length_b   1.000
_cell.length_c   1.000
_cell.angle_alpha   90.00
_cell.angle_beta   90.00
_cell.angle_gamma   90.00
#
_symmetry.space_group_name_H-M   'P 1'
#
loop_
_entity.id
_entity.type
_entity.pdbx_description
1 polymer ?
#
loop_
_entity_poly.entity_id
_entity_poly.type
_entity_poly.pdbx_seq_one_letter_code
_entity_poly.pdbx_strand_id
1 'polypeptide(L)'
;MARDLLDSDLLTRIEGVGDLIALEAKYHLACLVGLRNRHRSLIRNRENLQDASKPDKKARARAFAELVTYIENGSGRRHIALQVCFPTASLRKSSADFGIRSEVNKVRFKEQILKHFPYSQEQSDGKNVLLVFEKGMQQMLKQAMETDYEGDALILAKAARIVREDIFRSCGFNFSGSFPPDCQKNSVPANLKSMVTMLMKGADLKDQDCTDSQACLTASQIILFNCKKRARRDKQIPSSRSRPGPTTDTNC
;
A
#
# COMPACT_ATOMS: atom_id res chain seq x y z
N MET A 1 1.72 49.27 13.23
CA MET A 1 0.39 48.62 13.25
C MET A 1 -0.75 49.58 12.90
N ALA A 2 -1.07 50.58 13.73
CA ALA A 2 -2.19 51.51 13.45
C ALA A 2 -1.93 52.37 12.19
N ARG A 3 -0.71 52.88 12.01
CA ARG A 3 -0.28 53.59 10.78
C ARG A 3 -0.31 52.69 9.54
N ASP A 4 0.15 51.45 9.66
CA ASP A 4 0.15 50.49 8.54
C ASP A 4 -1.27 50.10 8.10
N LEU A 5 -2.22 50.11 9.05
CA LEU A 5 -3.64 49.83 8.81
C LEU A 5 -4.44 51.07 8.40
N LEU A 6 -3.85 52.28 8.46
CA LEU A 6 -4.54 53.56 8.26
C LEU A 6 -5.83 53.67 9.10
N ASP A 7 -5.79 53.18 10.35
CA ASP A 7 -6.96 53.17 11.24
C ASP A 7 -7.21 54.59 11.79
N SER A 8 -8.08 55.36 11.11
CA SER A 8 -8.33 56.79 11.37
C SER A 8 -8.74 57.08 12.80
N ASP A 9 -9.52 56.20 13.42
CA ASP A 9 -10.09 56.41 14.75
C ASP A 9 -9.03 56.21 15.84
N LEU A 10 -8.10 55.27 15.63
CA LEU A 10 -6.95 55.08 16.50
C LEU A 10 -5.91 56.19 16.29
N LEU A 11 -5.65 56.59 15.04
CA LEU A 11 -4.68 57.63 14.73
C LEU A 11 -5.11 59.00 15.27
N THR A 12 -6.39 59.35 15.15
CA THR A 12 -6.92 60.62 15.72
C THR A 12 -6.86 60.66 17.25
N ARG A 13 -7.06 59.52 17.94
CA ARG A 13 -6.91 59.44 19.40
C ARG A 13 -5.45 59.53 19.87
N ILE A 14 -4.52 59.00 19.07
CA ILE A 14 -3.07 59.06 19.33
C ILE A 14 -2.52 60.47 19.06
N GLU A 15 -2.91 61.10 17.95
CA GLU A 15 -2.30 62.35 17.47
C GLU A 15 -3.09 63.61 17.87
N GLY A 16 -4.42 63.50 18.06
CA GLY A 16 -5.29 64.66 18.31
C GLY A 16 -5.72 64.87 19.76
N VAL A 17 -5.98 63.80 20.52
CA VAL A 17 -6.60 63.89 21.86
C VAL A 17 -5.60 63.60 22.99
N GLY A 18 -4.42 63.08 22.69
CA GLY A 18 -3.42 62.76 23.72
C GLY A 18 -3.93 61.71 24.71
N ASP A 19 -4.75 60.77 24.25
CA ASP A 19 -5.29 59.70 25.09
C ASP A 19 -4.13 58.81 25.56
N LEU A 20 -3.81 58.93 26.86
CA LEU A 20 -2.71 58.22 27.50
C LEU A 20 -2.85 56.70 27.35
N ILE A 21 -4.09 56.17 27.26
CA ILE A 21 -4.32 54.73 27.09
C ILE A 21 -3.94 54.29 25.67
N ALA A 22 -4.23 55.10 24.67
CA ALA A 22 -3.87 54.83 23.27
C ALA A 22 -2.36 54.99 23.03
N LEU A 23 -1.74 55.99 23.68
CA LEU A 23 -0.28 56.23 23.66
C LEU A 23 0.51 55.14 24.38
N GLU A 24 0.06 54.70 25.55
CA GLU A 24 0.71 53.63 26.33
C GLU A 24 0.35 52.21 25.84
N ALA A 25 -0.48 52.10 24.79
CA ALA A 25 -0.94 50.85 24.21
C ALA A 25 -1.59 49.86 25.22
N LYS A 26 -2.22 50.38 26.28
CA LYS A 26 -2.94 49.59 27.29
C LYS A 26 -4.35 49.27 26.82
N TYR A 27 -4.46 48.48 25.76
CA TYR A 27 -5.74 48.07 25.19
C TYR A 27 -6.34 46.88 25.95
N HIS A 28 -7.68 46.78 25.96
CA HIS A 28 -8.35 45.52 26.28
C HIS A 28 -7.81 44.41 25.38
N LEU A 29 -7.60 43.23 25.96
CA LEU A 29 -7.01 42.07 25.26
C LEU A 29 -7.73 41.76 23.94
N ALA A 30 -9.07 41.80 23.94
CA ALA A 30 -9.88 41.57 22.74
C ALA A 30 -9.57 42.58 21.62
N CYS A 31 -9.43 43.87 21.96
CA CYS A 31 -9.14 44.93 21.01
C CYS A 31 -7.72 44.78 20.42
N LEU A 32 -6.74 44.45 21.27
CA LEU A 32 -5.36 44.22 20.83
C LEU A 32 -5.24 43.00 19.89
N VAL A 33 -5.93 41.90 20.24
CA VAL A 33 -6.00 40.70 19.40
C VAL A 33 -6.65 41.02 18.06
N GLY A 34 -7.75 41.78 18.06
CA GLY A 34 -8.40 42.26 16.85
C GLY A 34 -7.48 43.10 15.96
N LEU A 35 -6.74 44.04 16.54
CA LEU A 35 -5.76 44.87 15.82
C LEU A 35 -4.62 44.04 15.23
N ARG A 36 -4.05 43.11 16.00
CA ARG A 36 -2.99 42.19 15.53
C ARG A 36 -3.48 41.27 14.42
N ASN A 37 -4.72 40.80 14.48
CA ASN A 37 -5.31 39.96 13.44
C ASN A 37 -5.52 40.74 12.13
N ARG A 38 -6.02 41.99 12.21
CA ARG A 38 -6.14 42.88 11.06
C ARG A 38 -4.78 43.18 10.43
N HIS A 39 -3.77 43.50 11.24
CA HIS A 39 -2.41 43.77 10.77
C HIS A 39 -1.77 42.54 10.11
N ARG A 40 -1.88 41.35 10.72
CA ARG A 40 -1.44 40.08 10.12
C ARG A 40 -2.16 39.75 8.82
N SER A 41 -3.44 40.12 8.69
CA SER A 41 -4.19 39.97 7.44
C SER A 41 -3.63 40.87 6.33
N LEU A 42 -3.33 42.13 6.66
CA LEU A 42 -2.77 43.10 5.72
C LEU A 42 -1.38 42.65 5.22
N ILE A 43 -0.50 42.21 6.11
CA ILE A 43 0.82 41.69 5.75
C ILE A 43 0.69 40.49 4.79
N ARG A 44 -0.15 39.50 5.12
CA ARG A 44 -0.39 38.34 4.25
C ARG A 44 -0.95 38.73 2.88
N ASN A 45 -1.85 39.70 2.82
CA ASN A 45 -2.38 40.19 1.54
C ASN A 45 -1.31 40.89 0.70
N ARG A 46 -0.40 41.63 1.34
CA ARG A 46 0.69 42.33 0.67
C ARG A 46 1.76 41.35 0.14
N GLU A 47 2.09 40.32 0.91
CA GLU A 47 2.97 39.22 0.49
C GLU A 47 2.34 38.42 -0.66
N ASN A 48 1.05 38.07 -0.57
CA ASN A 48 0.33 37.39 -1.65
C ASN A 48 0.25 38.20 -2.97
N LEU A 49 0.28 39.53 -2.89
CA LEU A 49 0.31 40.40 -4.07
C LEU A 49 1.72 40.50 -4.70
N GLN A 50 2.78 40.31 -3.91
CA GLN A 50 4.17 40.33 -4.38
C GLN A 50 4.64 38.95 -4.90
N ASP A 51 4.15 37.85 -4.34
CA ASP A 51 4.47 36.47 -4.77
C ASP A 51 3.66 35.97 -5.99
N ALA A 52 2.74 36.78 -6.52
CA ALA A 52 1.89 36.41 -7.66
C ALA A 52 2.48 36.83 -9.02
N SER A 53 3.74 36.49 -9.31
CA SER A 53 4.30 36.68 -10.65
C SER A 53 3.51 35.82 -11.66
N LYS A 54 3.04 36.43 -12.77
CA LYS A 54 2.34 35.74 -13.89
C LYS A 54 2.97 34.40 -14.34
N PRO A 55 4.31 34.22 -14.38
CA PRO A 55 4.94 32.92 -14.64
C PRO A 55 4.49 31.80 -13.69
N ASP A 56 4.31 32.07 -12.40
CA ASP A 56 3.99 31.04 -11.41
C ASP A 56 2.61 30.43 -11.63
N LYS A 57 1.63 31.25 -12.05
CA LYS A 57 0.29 30.77 -12.38
C LYS A 57 0.30 29.89 -13.64
N LYS A 58 1.11 30.24 -14.64
CA LYS A 58 1.24 29.45 -15.87
C LYS A 58 1.96 28.12 -15.61
N ALA A 59 3.03 28.12 -14.83
CA ALA A 59 3.75 26.91 -14.44
C ALA A 59 2.86 25.93 -13.65
N ARG A 60 2.10 26.44 -12.66
CA ARG A 60 1.13 25.62 -11.91
C ARG A 60 0.03 25.05 -12.80
N ALA A 61 -0.51 25.83 -13.73
CA ALA A 61 -1.53 25.35 -14.67
C ALA A 61 -0.99 24.25 -15.59
N ARG A 62 0.27 24.37 -16.05
CA ARG A 62 0.92 23.35 -16.86
C ARG A 62 1.16 22.06 -16.07
N ALA A 63 1.70 22.16 -14.86
CA ALA A 63 1.93 20.99 -14.01
C ALA A 63 0.62 20.29 -13.62
N PHE A 64 -0.47 21.04 -13.46
CA PHE A 64 -1.81 20.49 -13.27
C PHE A 64 -2.28 19.70 -14.52
N ALA A 65 -2.13 20.26 -15.72
CA ALA A 65 -2.53 19.62 -16.97
C ALA A 65 -1.74 18.33 -17.25
N GLU A 66 -0.43 18.33 -16.99
CA GLU A 66 0.41 17.13 -17.12
C GLU A 66 -0.04 16.03 -16.16
N LEU A 67 -0.39 16.38 -14.92
CA LEU A 67 -0.88 15.42 -13.94
C LEU A 67 -2.25 14.85 -14.32
N VAL A 68 -3.18 15.68 -14.80
CA VAL A 68 -4.47 15.22 -15.32
C VAL A 68 -4.25 14.23 -16.47
N THR A 69 -3.41 14.60 -17.42
CA THR A 69 -3.05 13.75 -18.57
C THR A 69 -2.41 12.43 -18.11
N TYR A 70 -1.57 12.46 -17.08
CA TYR A 70 -0.98 11.27 -16.48
C TYR A 70 -2.04 10.35 -15.85
N ILE A 71 -3.02 10.93 -15.15
CA ILE A 71 -4.13 10.17 -14.56
C ILE A 71 -4.99 9.54 -15.66
N GLU A 72 -5.34 10.31 -16.69
CA GLU A 72 -6.14 9.85 -17.83
C GLU A 72 -5.44 8.71 -18.59
N ASN A 73 -4.15 8.87 -18.90
CA ASN A 73 -3.35 7.85 -19.60
C ASN A 73 -3.00 6.65 -18.71
N GLY A 74 -2.98 6.83 -17.38
CA GLY A 74 -2.79 5.77 -16.39
C GLY A 74 -4.00 4.85 -16.22
N SER A 75 -5.16 5.21 -16.77
CA SER A 75 -6.43 4.45 -16.72
C SER A 75 -6.35 3.06 -17.37
N GLY A 76 -5.23 2.74 -18.03
CA GLY A 76 -5.05 1.48 -18.71
C GLY A 76 -4.85 0.27 -17.79
N ARG A 77 -4.09 0.37 -16.67
CA ARG A 77 -3.64 -0.87 -16.00
C ARG A 77 -3.40 -0.88 -14.48
N ARG A 78 -3.47 0.18 -13.68
CA ARG A 78 -2.93 0.04 -12.29
C ARG A 78 -3.37 1.00 -11.18
N HIS A 79 -4.24 1.98 -11.40
CA HIS A 79 -4.54 2.99 -10.38
C HIS A 79 -6.04 3.02 -10.03
N ILE A 80 -6.47 2.04 -9.23
CA ILE A 80 -7.82 1.96 -8.67
C ILE A 80 -8.05 3.04 -7.60
N ALA A 81 -6.97 3.46 -6.92
CA ALA A 81 -6.99 4.55 -5.96
C ALA A 81 -5.72 5.41 -6.08
N LEU A 82 -5.88 6.73 -6.12
CA LEU A 82 -4.77 7.68 -6.02
C LEU A 82 -4.78 8.28 -4.61
N GLN A 83 -3.73 8.00 -3.85
CA GLN A 83 -3.51 8.71 -2.59
C GLN A 83 -3.14 10.15 -2.93
N VAL A 84 -3.93 11.12 -2.44
CA VAL A 84 -3.78 12.57 -2.72
C VAL A 84 -2.38 13.11 -2.38
N CYS A 85 -1.60 12.38 -1.58
CA CYS A 85 -0.21 12.72 -1.27
C CYS A 85 0.72 12.66 -2.51
N PHE A 86 0.55 11.66 -3.39
CA PHE A 86 1.37 11.47 -4.60
C PHE A 86 1.30 12.62 -5.62
N PRO A 87 0.10 13.13 -5.99
CA PRO A 87 0.02 14.25 -6.91
C PRO A 87 0.58 15.54 -6.33
N THR A 88 0.49 15.77 -5.01
CA THR A 88 1.11 16.95 -4.36
C THR A 88 2.64 16.87 -4.27
N ALA A 89 3.22 15.67 -4.27
CA ALA A 89 4.67 15.47 -4.31
C ALA A 89 5.21 15.66 -5.74
N SER A 90 4.49 15.18 -6.74
CA SER A 90 4.85 15.33 -8.16
C SER A 90 4.72 16.78 -8.62
N LEU A 91 3.68 17.50 -8.17
CA LEU A 91 3.56 18.94 -8.37
C LEU A 91 4.67 19.72 -7.67
N ARG A 92 5.11 19.30 -6.48
CA ARG A 92 6.26 19.90 -5.80
C ARG A 92 7.57 19.68 -6.57
N LYS A 93 7.78 18.49 -7.14
CA LYS A 93 8.94 18.21 -8.00
C LYS A 93 8.95 19.09 -9.26
N SER A 94 7.85 19.08 -10.01
CA SER A 94 7.70 19.93 -11.19
C SER A 94 7.83 21.42 -10.84
N SER A 95 7.23 21.89 -9.72
CA SER A 95 7.38 23.29 -9.27
C SER A 95 8.80 23.63 -8.83
N ALA A 96 9.55 22.66 -8.27
CA ALA A 96 10.95 22.84 -7.92
C ALA A 96 11.85 22.95 -9.16
N ASP A 97 11.55 22.20 -10.23
CA ASP A 97 12.24 22.31 -11.53
C ASP A 97 12.05 23.70 -12.16
N PHE A 98 10.98 24.43 -11.79
CA PHE A 98 10.70 25.80 -12.21
C PHE A 98 11.07 26.87 -11.17
N GLY A 99 11.73 26.52 -10.06
CA GLY A 99 12.18 27.48 -9.04
C GLY A 99 11.07 28.07 -8.15
N ILE A 100 9.85 27.50 -8.18
CA ILE A 100 8.69 28.02 -7.44
C ILE A 100 8.54 27.24 -6.12
N ARG A 101 8.92 27.86 -5.00
CA ARG A 101 8.62 27.35 -3.65
C ARG A 101 7.20 27.75 -3.22
N SER A 102 6.20 27.10 -3.79
CA SER A 102 4.82 27.26 -3.33
C SER A 102 4.40 26.08 -2.45
N GLU A 103 3.96 26.37 -1.23
CA GLU A 103 3.16 25.43 -0.45
C GLU A 103 1.83 25.21 -1.17
N VAL A 104 1.69 24.06 -1.82
CA VAL A 104 0.46 23.69 -2.53
C VAL A 104 -0.63 23.42 -1.51
N ASN A 105 -1.68 24.26 -1.52
CA ASN A 105 -2.87 24.03 -0.71
C ASN A 105 -3.59 22.77 -1.18
N LYS A 106 -3.46 21.69 -0.39
CA LYS A 106 -4.01 20.36 -0.70
C LYS A 106 -5.53 20.36 -0.87
N VAL A 107 -6.24 21.23 -0.15
CA VAL A 107 -7.71 21.31 -0.19
C VAL A 107 -8.19 21.91 -1.51
N ARG A 108 -7.60 23.02 -1.94
CA ARG A 108 -7.97 23.69 -3.19
C ARG A 108 -7.62 22.86 -4.42
N PHE A 109 -6.50 22.15 -4.35
CA PHE A 109 -6.07 21.23 -5.41
C PHE A 109 -6.99 20.01 -5.51
N LYS A 110 -7.42 19.47 -4.36
CA LYS A 110 -8.42 18.39 -4.27
C LYS A 110 -9.75 18.80 -4.94
N GLU A 111 -10.27 19.99 -4.63
CA GLU A 111 -11.50 20.49 -5.25
C GLU A 111 -11.38 20.61 -6.78
N GLN A 112 -10.22 21.06 -7.28
CA GLN A 112 -9.97 21.16 -8.72
C GLN A 112 -9.92 19.80 -9.42
N ILE A 113 -9.34 18.77 -8.79
CA ILE A 113 -9.33 17.41 -9.33
C ILE A 113 -10.74 16.83 -9.34
N LEU A 114 -11.48 16.95 -8.24
CA LEU A 114 -12.86 16.43 -8.15
C LEU A 114 -13.78 17.10 -9.18
N LYS A 115 -13.57 18.40 -9.47
CA LYS A 115 -14.30 19.11 -10.53
C LYS A 115 -13.96 18.59 -11.93
N HIS A 116 -12.73 18.15 -12.15
CA HIS A 116 -12.30 17.61 -13.45
C HIS A 116 -12.72 16.15 -13.66
N PHE A 117 -12.82 15.37 -12.58
CA PHE A 117 -13.23 13.97 -12.60
C PHE A 117 -14.54 13.77 -11.82
N PRO A 118 -15.71 14.04 -12.44
CA PRO A 118 -17.00 13.96 -11.76
C PRO A 118 -17.38 12.53 -11.31
N TYR A 119 -16.78 11.51 -11.94
CA TYR A 119 -16.98 10.09 -11.58
C TYR A 119 -15.98 9.56 -10.53
N SER A 120 -15.25 10.46 -9.87
CA SER A 120 -14.29 10.10 -8.81
C SER A 120 -14.90 10.37 -7.44
N GLN A 121 -14.77 9.40 -6.54
CA GLN A 121 -15.23 9.49 -5.17
C GLN A 121 -14.05 9.62 -4.22
N GLU A 122 -14.21 10.47 -3.21
CA GLU A 122 -13.25 10.57 -2.11
C GLU A 122 -13.53 9.48 -1.07
N GLN A 123 -12.50 8.73 -0.71
CA GLN A 123 -12.46 7.86 0.46
C GLN A 123 -11.39 8.39 1.41
N SER A 124 -11.75 8.61 2.67
CA SER A 124 -10.81 9.10 3.69
C SER A 124 -10.80 8.18 4.90
N ASP A 125 -9.62 7.75 5.31
CA ASP A 125 -9.40 6.91 6.49
C ASP A 125 -8.80 7.73 7.65
N GLY A 126 -9.16 9.01 7.72
CA GLY A 126 -8.63 10.00 8.69
C GLY A 126 -7.17 10.45 8.44
N LYS A 127 -6.27 9.54 8.07
CA LYS A 127 -4.85 9.81 7.79
C LYS A 127 -4.55 9.98 6.29
N ASN A 128 -5.27 9.25 5.46
CA ASN A 128 -5.07 9.23 4.01
C ASN A 128 -6.37 9.56 3.28
N VAL A 129 -6.24 10.38 2.23
CA VAL A 129 -7.32 10.68 1.31
C VAL A 129 -7.01 9.96 -0.01
N LEU A 130 -7.93 9.12 -0.44
CA LEU A 130 -7.89 8.32 -1.66
C LEU A 130 -8.96 8.83 -2.62
N LEU A 131 -8.56 9.07 -3.87
CA LEU A 131 -9.49 9.27 -4.99
C LEU A 131 -9.74 7.91 -5.63
N VAL A 132 -10.97 7.43 -5.58
CA VAL A 132 -11.39 6.16 -6.14
C VAL A 132 -12.26 6.42 -7.37
N PHE A 133 -11.90 5.81 -8.49
CA PHE A 133 -12.65 5.94 -9.74
C PHE A 133 -13.69 4.81 -9.85
N GLU A 134 -14.91 5.14 -10.24
CA GLU A 134 -16.02 4.19 -10.34
C GLU A 134 -15.66 2.95 -11.19
N LYS A 135 -15.04 3.15 -12.35
CA LYS A 135 -14.60 2.04 -13.22
C LYS A 135 -13.55 1.14 -12.57
N GLY A 136 -12.61 1.72 -11.82
CA GLY A 136 -11.59 0.96 -11.08
C GLY A 136 -12.21 0.17 -9.92
N MET A 137 -13.19 0.78 -9.24
CA MET A 137 -13.95 0.14 -8.16
C MET A 137 -14.76 -1.06 -8.68
N GLN A 138 -15.45 -0.91 -9.81
CA GLN A 138 -16.21 -2.00 -10.43
C GLN A 138 -15.30 -3.18 -10.83
N GLN A 139 -14.11 -2.91 -11.38
CA GLN A 139 -13.14 -3.96 -11.70
C GLN A 139 -12.59 -4.66 -10.44
N MET A 140 -12.27 -3.91 -9.40
CA MET A 140 -11.79 -4.45 -8.13
C MET A 140 -12.86 -5.32 -7.45
N LEU A 141 -14.11 -4.85 -7.43
CA LEU A 141 -15.25 -5.61 -6.91
C LEU A 141 -15.48 -6.86 -7.75
N LYS A 142 -15.43 -6.76 -9.09
CA LYS A 142 -15.55 -7.92 -9.97
C LYS A 142 -14.46 -8.95 -9.71
N GLN A 143 -13.20 -8.53 -9.55
CA GLN A 143 -12.09 -9.41 -9.19
C GLN A 143 -12.21 -10.01 -7.78
N ALA A 144 -12.74 -9.25 -6.82
CA ALA A 144 -12.96 -9.77 -5.46
C ALA A 144 -14.15 -10.74 -5.38
N MET A 145 -15.12 -10.61 -6.29
CA MET A 145 -16.29 -11.48 -6.38
C MET A 145 -16.06 -12.69 -7.31
N GLU A 146 -15.16 -12.58 -8.29
CA GLU A 146 -14.73 -13.70 -9.12
C GLU A 146 -13.87 -14.65 -8.29
N THR A 147 -14.48 -15.78 -7.91
CA THR A 147 -13.75 -16.91 -7.34
C THR A 147 -13.10 -17.68 -8.48
N ASP A 148 -11.80 -17.49 -8.67
CA ASP A 148 -11.02 -18.21 -9.68
C ASP A 148 -10.69 -19.62 -9.19
N TYR A 149 -11.65 -20.54 -9.32
CA TYR A 149 -11.46 -21.94 -8.94
C TYR A 149 -10.30 -22.60 -9.69
N GLU A 150 -10.01 -22.17 -10.92
CA GLU A 150 -8.88 -22.66 -11.70
C GLU A 150 -7.55 -22.16 -11.12
N GLY A 151 -7.50 -20.87 -10.77
CA GLY A 151 -6.40 -20.25 -10.04
C GLY A 151 -6.12 -20.92 -8.69
N ASP A 152 -7.17 -21.16 -7.90
CA ASP A 152 -7.07 -21.86 -6.62
C ASP A 152 -6.55 -23.29 -6.78
N ALA A 153 -7.06 -24.01 -7.79
CA ALA A 153 -6.57 -25.35 -8.12
C ALA A 153 -5.09 -25.34 -8.51
N LEU A 154 -4.65 -24.33 -9.27
CA LEU A 154 -3.26 -24.14 -9.66
C LEU A 154 -2.37 -23.83 -8.45
N ILE A 155 -2.82 -22.98 -7.53
CA ILE A 155 -2.13 -22.66 -6.28
C ILE A 155 -1.98 -23.92 -5.42
N LEU A 156 -3.06 -24.69 -5.26
CA LEU A 156 -3.04 -25.94 -4.50
C LEU A 156 -2.07 -26.95 -5.11
N ALA A 157 -2.08 -27.11 -6.44
CA ALA A 157 -1.14 -27.98 -7.15
C ALA A 157 0.32 -27.54 -6.94
N LYS A 158 0.60 -26.23 -7.00
CA LYS A 158 1.92 -25.67 -6.75
C LYS A 158 2.38 -25.90 -5.30
N ALA A 159 1.52 -25.66 -4.32
CA ALA A 159 1.80 -25.88 -2.90
C ALA A 159 2.10 -27.37 -2.63
N ALA A 160 1.25 -28.26 -3.15
CA ALA A 160 1.45 -29.71 -3.04
C ALA A 160 2.78 -30.14 -3.67
N ARG A 161 3.15 -29.58 -4.83
CA ARG A 161 4.45 -29.86 -5.47
C ARG A 161 5.62 -29.44 -4.60
N ILE A 162 5.60 -28.22 -4.06
CA ILE A 162 6.68 -27.69 -3.20
C ILE A 162 6.89 -28.60 -1.99
N VAL A 163 5.80 -28.94 -1.28
CA VAL A 163 5.88 -29.80 -0.09
C VAL A 163 6.33 -31.21 -0.46
N ARG A 164 5.87 -31.75 -1.59
CA ARG A 164 6.26 -33.07 -2.06
C ARG A 164 7.74 -33.13 -2.45
N GLU A 165 8.27 -32.09 -3.10
CA GLU A 165 9.70 -31.98 -3.38
C GLU A 165 10.53 -31.95 -2.09
N ASP A 166 10.10 -31.19 -1.08
CA ASP A 166 10.76 -31.11 0.23
C ASP A 166 10.77 -32.48 0.97
N ILE A 167 9.65 -33.21 0.92
CA ILE A 167 9.51 -34.58 1.44
C ILE A 167 10.51 -35.56 0.79
N PHE A 168 10.76 -35.43 -0.51
CA PHE A 168 11.64 -36.37 -1.21
C PHE A 168 13.11 -35.94 -1.23
N ARG A 169 13.40 -34.64 -1.12
CA ARG A 169 14.77 -34.14 -0.95
C ARG A 169 15.31 -34.35 0.45
N SER A 170 14.46 -34.36 1.46
CA SER A 170 14.87 -34.64 2.84
C SER A 170 15.39 -36.07 2.99
N CYS A 171 16.70 -36.18 3.18
CA CYS A 171 17.36 -37.35 3.76
C CYS A 171 16.71 -37.55 5.13
N GLY A 172 15.85 -38.55 5.27
CA GLY A 172 15.06 -38.72 6.50
C GLY A 172 15.93 -38.92 7.75
N PHE A 173 15.28 -39.12 8.90
CA PHE A 173 16.00 -39.42 10.13
C PHE A 173 16.79 -40.74 10.00
N ASN A 174 18.11 -40.68 10.19
CA ASN A 174 18.97 -41.86 10.30
C ASN A 174 19.18 -42.18 11.78
N PHE A 175 18.80 -43.39 12.20
CA PHE A 175 18.95 -43.80 13.60
C PHE A 175 20.42 -44.11 13.91
N SER A 176 21.01 -43.32 14.80
CA SER A 176 22.40 -43.45 15.24
C SER A 176 22.57 -44.18 16.58
N GLY A 177 21.54 -44.90 17.04
CA GLY A 177 21.57 -45.64 18.32
C GLY A 177 20.98 -44.90 19.52
N SER A 178 20.60 -43.62 19.37
CA SER A 178 19.93 -42.83 20.42
C SER A 178 18.93 -41.84 19.82
N PHE A 179 18.02 -41.32 20.66
CA PHE A 179 17.03 -40.31 20.27
C PHE A 179 17.38 -38.96 20.90
N PRO A 180 17.91 -38.00 20.13
CA PRO A 180 18.11 -36.64 20.63
C PRO A 180 16.76 -35.97 20.98
N PRO A 181 16.74 -34.96 21.85
CA PRO A 181 15.50 -34.34 22.36
C PRO A 181 14.59 -33.79 21.25
N ASP A 182 15.14 -33.26 20.16
CA ASP A 182 14.37 -32.75 19.01
C ASP A 182 14.30 -33.75 17.83
N CYS A 183 14.55 -35.04 18.07
CA CYS A 183 14.53 -36.06 17.00
C CYS A 183 13.19 -36.08 16.24
N GLN A 184 12.08 -35.87 16.95
CA GLN A 184 10.75 -35.86 16.33
C GLN A 184 10.55 -34.61 15.46
N LYS A 185 10.96 -33.43 15.93
CA LYS A 185 10.87 -32.18 15.16
C LYS A 185 11.75 -32.25 13.91
N ASN A 186 12.96 -32.77 14.05
CA ASN A 186 13.94 -32.87 12.97
C ASN A 186 13.67 -34.03 12.01
N SER A 187 12.73 -34.92 12.33
CA SER A 187 12.35 -36.05 11.46
C SER A 187 11.48 -35.64 10.26
N VAL A 188 10.97 -34.40 10.24
CA VAL A 188 9.99 -33.91 9.27
C VAL A 188 10.53 -32.67 8.54
N PRO A 189 10.29 -32.52 7.22
CA PRO A 189 10.63 -31.31 6.49
C PRO A 189 9.90 -30.07 7.01
N ALA A 190 10.58 -28.92 6.98
CA ALA A 190 10.04 -27.67 7.50
C ALA A 190 8.79 -27.19 6.75
N ASN A 191 8.74 -27.33 5.41
CA ASN A 191 7.58 -26.86 4.63
C ASN A 191 6.35 -27.72 4.91
N LEU A 192 6.52 -29.04 5.10
CA LEU A 192 5.42 -29.93 5.47
C LEU A 192 4.87 -29.56 6.85
N LYS A 193 5.77 -29.36 7.82
CA LYS A 193 5.40 -28.96 9.17
C LYS A 193 4.66 -27.62 9.18
N SER A 194 5.17 -26.62 8.48
CA SER A 194 4.52 -25.31 8.34
C SER A 194 3.14 -25.43 7.70
N MET A 195 3.00 -26.20 6.61
CA MET A 195 1.71 -26.43 5.96
C MET A 195 0.70 -27.08 6.90
N VAL A 196 1.10 -28.11 7.65
CA VAL A 196 0.21 -28.79 8.61
C VAL A 196 -0.16 -27.86 9.77
N THR A 197 0.77 -27.06 10.27
CA THR A 197 0.47 -26.04 11.29
C THR A 197 -0.54 -25.03 10.76
N MET A 198 -0.36 -24.51 9.53
CA MET A 198 -1.31 -23.61 8.91
C MET A 198 -2.70 -24.23 8.73
N LEU A 199 -2.78 -25.53 8.42
CA LEU A 199 -4.06 -26.25 8.32
C LEU A 199 -4.75 -26.44 9.68
N MET A 200 -3.99 -26.68 10.75
CA MET A 200 -4.56 -26.99 12.07
C MET A 200 -4.82 -25.75 12.94
N LYS A 201 -3.98 -24.72 12.81
CA LYS A 201 -4.03 -23.49 13.62
C LYS A 201 -4.43 -22.24 12.82
N GLY A 202 -4.51 -22.33 11.49
CA GLY A 202 -4.70 -21.17 10.62
C GLY A 202 -3.38 -20.47 10.26
N ALA A 203 -3.46 -19.48 9.38
CA ALA A 203 -2.30 -18.71 8.89
C ALA A 203 -1.94 -17.49 9.76
N ASP A 204 -2.53 -17.36 10.95
CA ASP A 204 -2.27 -16.23 11.85
C ASP A 204 -0.85 -16.32 12.43
N LEU A 205 -0.13 -15.19 12.39
CA LEU A 205 1.23 -15.07 12.89
C LEU A 205 1.28 -15.08 14.43
N LYS A 206 0.18 -14.75 15.12
CA LYS A 206 0.13 -14.71 16.59
C LYS A 206 0.18 -16.10 17.24
N ASP A 207 -0.30 -17.12 16.54
CA ASP A 207 -0.36 -18.51 17.04
C ASP A 207 0.83 -19.38 16.59
N GLN A 208 1.77 -18.82 15.82
CA GLN A 208 2.98 -19.52 15.38
C GLN A 208 4.06 -19.64 16.47
N ASP A 209 3.99 -18.79 17.51
CA ASP A 209 4.93 -18.81 18.65
C ASP A 209 4.56 -19.86 19.72
N CYS A 210 3.39 -20.49 19.60
CA CYS A 210 3.02 -21.65 20.40
C CYS A 210 3.88 -22.84 19.95
N THR A 211 4.71 -23.34 20.88
CA THR A 211 5.48 -24.59 20.79
C THR A 211 4.84 -25.60 19.85
N ASP A 212 5.66 -26.16 18.95
CA ASP A 212 5.21 -27.13 17.94
C ASP A 212 4.20 -28.11 18.54
N SER A 213 2.94 -28.00 18.11
CA SER A 213 1.90 -28.87 18.64
C SER A 213 2.27 -30.30 18.29
N GLN A 214 2.31 -31.18 19.30
CA GLN A 214 2.61 -32.59 19.10
C GLN A 214 1.67 -33.23 18.07
N ALA A 215 0.43 -32.73 17.97
CA ALA A 215 -0.52 -33.14 16.95
C ALA A 215 -0.03 -32.78 15.53
N CYS A 216 0.48 -31.57 15.30
CA CYS A 216 1.01 -31.15 14.00
C CYS A 216 2.25 -31.97 13.61
N LEU A 217 3.14 -32.27 14.57
CA LEU A 217 4.30 -33.13 14.34
C LEU A 217 3.88 -34.55 13.95
N THR A 218 2.97 -35.15 14.71
CA THR A 218 2.45 -36.50 14.46
C THR A 218 1.77 -36.59 13.09
N ALA A 219 0.91 -35.63 12.76
CA ALA A 219 0.25 -35.57 11.46
C ALA A 219 1.26 -35.45 10.31
N SER A 220 2.28 -34.60 10.48
CA SER A 220 3.33 -34.43 9.47
C SER A 220 4.17 -35.70 9.29
N GLN A 221 4.49 -36.41 10.36
CA GLN A 221 5.20 -37.71 10.30
C GLN A 221 4.36 -38.78 9.57
N ILE A 222 3.05 -38.83 9.80
CA ILE A 222 2.14 -39.76 9.11
C ILE A 222 2.09 -39.46 7.61
N ILE A 223 1.99 -38.17 7.23
CA ILE A 223 2.01 -37.76 5.82
C ILE A 223 3.34 -38.17 5.17
N LEU A 224 4.46 -37.84 5.80
CA LEU A 224 5.81 -38.18 5.35
C LEU A 224 5.96 -39.69 5.11
N PHE A 225 5.55 -40.51 6.08
CA PHE A 225 5.59 -41.97 5.98
C PHE A 225 4.78 -42.49 4.80
N ASN A 226 3.55 -41.99 4.62
CA ASN A 226 2.69 -42.40 3.51
C ASN A 226 3.26 -42.02 2.14
N CYS A 227 3.81 -40.81 2.02
CA CYS A 227 4.47 -40.36 0.79
C CYS A 227 5.66 -41.25 0.41
N LYS A 228 6.55 -41.56 1.37
CA LYS A 228 7.72 -42.42 1.13
C LYS A 228 7.34 -43.89 0.90
N LYS A 229 6.33 -44.41 1.61
CA LYS A 229 5.81 -45.78 1.40
C LYS A 229 5.18 -45.96 0.01
N ARG A 230 4.44 -44.97 -0.49
CA ARG A 230 3.87 -45.00 -1.85
C ARG A 230 4.97 -44.97 -2.91
N ALA A 231 5.94 -44.05 -2.78
CA ALA A 231 7.06 -43.97 -3.73
C ALA A 231 7.91 -45.26 -3.81
N ARG A 232 8.06 -46.00 -2.70
CA ARG A 232 8.73 -47.32 -2.71
C ARG A 232 7.94 -48.38 -3.48
N ARG A 233 6.60 -48.37 -3.40
CA ARG A 233 5.74 -49.29 -4.15
C ARG A 233 5.77 -49.02 -5.65
N ASP A 234 5.76 -47.75 -6.05
CA ASP A 234 5.83 -47.36 -7.47
C ASP A 234 7.15 -47.80 -8.13
N LYS A 235 8.25 -47.89 -7.36
CA LYS A 235 9.55 -48.41 -7.84
C LYS A 235 9.62 -49.94 -7.92
N GLN A 236 8.70 -50.66 -7.29
CA GLN A 236 8.73 -52.13 -7.20
C GLN A 236 7.85 -52.81 -8.26
N ILE A 237 7.05 -52.09 -9.04
CA ILE A 237 6.29 -52.65 -10.16
C ILE A 237 7.22 -52.69 -11.38
N PRO A 238 7.68 -53.88 -11.85
CA PRO A 238 8.47 -53.94 -13.08
C PRO A 238 7.55 -53.60 -14.26
N SER A 239 7.99 -52.65 -15.09
CA SER A 239 7.43 -52.36 -16.41
C SER A 239 7.52 -53.60 -17.31
N SER A 240 6.56 -54.53 -17.18
CA SER A 240 6.39 -55.67 -18.07
C SER A 240 5.33 -55.35 -19.12
N ARG A 241 5.70 -54.56 -20.13
CA ARG A 241 4.96 -54.45 -21.39
C ARG A 241 5.85 -53.97 -22.54
N SER A 242 6.85 -54.77 -22.88
CA SER A 242 7.38 -54.83 -24.24
C SER A 242 6.91 -56.16 -24.85
N ARG A 243 5.82 -56.12 -25.64
CA ARG A 243 5.51 -57.19 -26.58
C ARG A 243 6.56 -57.14 -27.69
N PRO A 244 7.32 -58.21 -27.97
CA PRO A 244 8.01 -58.30 -29.25
C PRO A 244 6.95 -58.45 -30.35
N GLY A 245 6.96 -57.54 -31.33
CA GLY A 245 6.16 -57.65 -32.54
C GLY A 245 6.63 -58.82 -33.40
N PRO A 246 5.79 -59.34 -34.31
CA PRO A 246 6.16 -60.46 -35.17
C PRO A 246 7.17 -59.98 -36.21
N THR A 247 8.38 -60.53 -36.17
CA THR A 247 9.34 -60.45 -37.27
C THR A 247 8.79 -61.24 -38.44
N THR A 248 8.35 -60.51 -39.47
CA THR A 248 8.13 -61.06 -40.81
C THR A 248 9.41 -60.78 -41.59
N ASP A 249 10.29 -61.78 -41.68
CA ASP A 249 11.41 -61.74 -42.61
C ASP A 249 11.11 -62.69 -43.77
N THR A 250 10.64 -62.07 -44.85
CA THR A 250 10.88 -62.46 -46.23
C THR A 250 12.39 -62.62 -46.49
N ASN A 251 12.84 -63.79 -47.00
CA ASN A 251 13.53 -63.92 -48.30
C ASN A 251 14.19 -65.30 -48.52
N CYS A 252 14.12 -65.70 -49.80
CA CYS A 252 14.72 -66.85 -50.51
C CYS A 252 13.94 -68.16 -50.51
#